data_AF-A0A7U4SU58-F1
#
_entry.id   AF-A0A7U4SU58-F1
#
_cell.length_a   1.000
_cell.length_b   1.000
_cell.length_c   1.000
_cell.angle_alpha   90.00
_cell.angle_beta   90.00
_cell.angle_gamma   90.00
#
_symmetry.space_group_name_H-M   'P 1'
#
loop_
_entity.id
_entity.type
_entity.pdbx_description
1 polymer ?
#
loop_
_entity_poly.entity_id
_entity_poly.type
_entity_poly.pdbx_seq_one_letter_code
_entity_poly.pdbx_strand_id
1 'polypeptide(L)'
;MPDTCSALTAIRAELARAAVPLIDRPVALSQELSASTIGLSRYAAFGNEDSASASRMLYLDVPVRNIVGLFHRSFAPDARTWRELLAGLHGDGWGPETLRYFESELGDEHFPAPGAAYGLRLQGWGAALVCLNGMHRLVAGACWLATRQGDDATVRKVRVDHFPLREQAVAVMTEAQRRGESVEALQNSDYVTVAIRTRTAKRYRYWRLEGESATEIPAPGGWPDRLRRRTGWPTHADKWHWQCVPPAVIDALGHDAWLREQLDNPRYPDAPFY
;
A
#
# COMPACT_ATOMS: atom_id res chain seq x y z
N MET A 1 -31.73 -29.60 -3.38
CA MET A 1 -31.33 -28.18 -3.46
C MET A 1 -30.21 -28.11 -4.49
N PRO A 2 -30.31 -27.31 -5.54
CA PRO A 2 -29.25 -27.23 -6.54
C PRO A 2 -27.99 -26.66 -5.88
N ASP A 3 -26.84 -27.30 -6.13
CA ASP A 3 -25.53 -26.86 -5.66
C ASP A 3 -25.24 -25.45 -6.20
N THR A 4 -25.59 -24.42 -5.43
CA THR A 4 -25.15 -23.06 -5.70
C THR A 4 -23.65 -23.04 -5.49
N CYS A 5 -22.90 -23.07 -6.60
CA CYS A 5 -21.44 -22.91 -6.59
C CYS A 5 -21.10 -21.64 -5.78
N SER A 6 -20.37 -21.82 -4.67
CA SER A 6 -19.91 -20.71 -3.84
C SER A 6 -19.11 -19.73 -4.69
N ALA A 7 -19.30 -18.42 -4.46
CA ALA A 7 -18.53 -17.39 -5.18
C ALA A 7 -17.02 -17.60 -5.03
N LEU A 8 -16.54 -18.04 -3.86
CA LEU A 8 -15.12 -18.32 -3.66
C LEU A 8 -14.63 -19.47 -4.56
N THR A 9 -15.46 -20.49 -4.78
CA THR A 9 -15.14 -21.59 -5.70
C THR A 9 -15.04 -21.09 -7.14
N ALA A 10 -15.96 -20.23 -7.56
CA ALA A 10 -15.91 -19.59 -8.88
C ALA A 10 -14.64 -18.74 -9.05
N ILE A 11 -14.28 -17.91 -8.05
CA ILE A 11 -13.07 -17.09 -8.09
C ILE A 11 -11.82 -17.95 -8.23
N ARG A 12 -11.70 -19.02 -7.43
CA ARG A 12 -10.56 -19.96 -7.52
C ARG A 12 -10.49 -20.66 -8.87
N ALA A 13 -11.64 -21.05 -9.43
CA ALA A 13 -11.70 -21.69 -10.73
C ALA A 13 -11.25 -20.76 -11.86
N GLU A 14 -11.66 -19.50 -11.86
CA GLU A 14 -11.18 -18.50 -12.83
C GLU A 14 -9.69 -18.21 -12.64
N LEU A 15 -9.23 -18.07 -11.40
CA LEU A 15 -7.82 -17.81 -11.08
C LEU A 15 -6.88 -18.91 -11.57
N ALA A 16 -7.34 -20.16 -11.54
CA ALA A 16 -6.57 -21.31 -12.03
C ALA A 16 -6.41 -21.32 -13.55
N ARG A 17 -7.30 -20.65 -14.29
CA ARG A 17 -7.26 -20.56 -15.76
C ARG A 17 -6.57 -19.30 -16.27
N ALA A 18 -6.52 -18.25 -15.45
CA ALA A 18 -6.02 -16.95 -15.85
C ALA A 18 -4.53 -16.76 -15.47
N ALA A 19 -3.71 -16.34 -16.43
CA ALA A 19 -2.36 -15.87 -16.18
C ALA A 19 -2.39 -14.36 -15.87
N VAL A 20 -2.39 -14.02 -14.58
CA VAL A 20 -2.57 -12.63 -14.12
C VAL A 20 -1.44 -12.23 -13.17
N PRO A 21 -0.38 -11.54 -13.67
CA PRO A 21 0.78 -11.18 -12.85
C PRO A 21 0.43 -10.32 -11.63
N LEU A 22 -0.60 -9.48 -11.73
CA LEU A 22 -1.06 -8.61 -10.64
C LEU A 22 -1.29 -9.36 -9.31
N ILE A 23 -1.85 -10.57 -9.34
CA ILE A 23 -2.17 -11.32 -8.11
C ILE A 23 -0.97 -12.08 -7.51
N ASP A 24 0.12 -12.18 -8.27
CA ASP A 24 1.39 -12.73 -7.79
C ASP A 24 2.29 -11.64 -7.19
N ARG A 25 1.83 -10.39 -7.19
CA ARG A 25 2.54 -9.29 -6.53
C ARG A 25 2.56 -9.47 -5.01
N PRO A 26 3.65 -9.06 -4.34
CA PRO A 26 3.73 -9.06 -2.90
C PRO A 26 2.67 -8.19 -2.23
N VAL A 27 2.15 -8.64 -1.10
CA VAL A 27 1.25 -7.93 -0.20
C VAL A 27 1.88 -7.87 1.19
N ALA A 28 2.12 -6.67 1.67
CA ALA A 28 2.73 -6.44 2.97
C ALA A 28 1.68 -6.21 4.07
N LEU A 29 2.13 -6.28 5.32
CA LEU A 29 1.36 -5.78 6.47
C LEU A 29 1.58 -4.28 6.65
N SER A 30 0.57 -3.55 7.13
CA SER A 30 0.66 -2.10 7.39
C SER A 30 1.90 -1.70 8.20
N GLN A 31 2.22 -2.49 9.22
CA GLN A 31 3.38 -2.34 10.11
C GLN A 31 4.72 -2.60 9.40
N GLU A 32 4.75 -3.42 8.34
CA GLU A 32 5.94 -3.60 7.48
C GLU A 32 6.16 -2.41 6.53
N LEU A 33 5.20 -1.48 6.45
CA LEU A 33 5.22 -0.36 5.50
C LEU A 33 5.33 1.02 6.16
N SER A 34 5.28 1.10 7.49
CA SER A 34 5.10 2.34 8.24
C SER A 34 6.05 3.47 7.81
N ALA A 35 7.33 3.18 7.57
CA ALA A 35 8.34 4.16 7.18
C ALA A 35 8.18 4.66 5.73
N SER A 36 7.45 3.93 4.91
CA SER A 36 7.13 4.26 3.52
C SER A 36 5.68 4.72 3.30
N THR A 37 4.88 4.80 4.36
CA THR A 37 3.47 5.20 4.30
C THR A 37 3.20 6.33 5.30
N ILE A 38 2.70 6.00 6.51
CA ILE A 38 2.35 6.98 7.54
C ILE A 38 3.53 7.88 7.90
N GLY A 39 4.76 7.34 7.97
CA GLY A 39 5.94 8.14 8.25
C GLY A 39 6.33 9.12 7.15
N LEU A 40 5.87 8.91 5.91
CA LEU A 40 6.04 9.88 4.83
C LEU A 40 4.94 10.94 4.80
N SER A 41 3.84 10.74 5.53
CA SER A 41 2.70 11.67 5.51
C SER A 41 3.09 13.05 6.02
N ARG A 42 2.48 14.07 5.43
CA ARG A 42 2.61 15.45 5.91
C ARG A 42 2.06 15.58 7.33
N TYR A 43 0.95 14.90 7.62
CA TYR A 43 0.38 14.88 8.96
C TYR A 43 1.39 14.45 10.03
N ALA A 44 2.06 13.30 9.84
CA ALA A 44 3.08 12.84 10.76
C ALA A 44 4.24 13.85 10.90
N ALA A 45 4.67 14.47 9.80
CA ALA A 45 5.80 15.39 9.80
C ALA A 45 5.52 16.76 10.44
N PHE A 46 4.28 17.26 10.40
CA PHE A 46 3.94 18.63 10.82
C PHE A 46 3.02 18.71 12.05
N GLY A 47 2.34 17.62 12.43
CA GLY A 47 1.67 17.48 13.72
C GLY A 47 0.54 18.45 14.05
N ASN A 48 0.17 19.40 13.17
CA ASN A 48 -1.01 20.26 13.32
C ASN A 48 -1.84 20.31 12.03
N GLU A 49 -3.16 20.41 12.19
CA GLU A 49 -4.11 20.48 11.06
C GLU A 49 -3.99 21.79 10.26
N ASP A 50 -3.56 22.88 10.91
CA ASP A 50 -3.39 24.20 10.29
C ASP A 50 -2.29 24.24 9.21
N SER A 51 -1.31 23.34 9.28
CA SER A 51 -0.15 23.27 8.36
C SER A 51 -0.24 22.08 7.40
N ALA A 52 -1.04 21.06 7.74
CA ALA A 52 -1.33 19.91 6.89
C ALA A 52 -2.67 19.28 7.30
N SER A 53 -3.65 19.23 6.37
CA SER A 53 -4.90 18.50 6.59
C SER A 53 -4.60 17.05 7.00
N ALA A 54 -5.12 16.63 8.16
CA ALA A 54 -4.82 15.34 8.77
C ALA A 54 -5.18 14.17 7.85
N SER A 55 -6.37 14.20 7.26
CA SER A 55 -6.77 13.33 6.16
C SER A 55 -8.05 13.85 5.49
N ARG A 56 -8.34 13.35 4.30
CA ARG A 56 -9.62 13.53 3.61
C ARG A 56 -10.28 12.19 3.38
N MET A 57 -11.58 12.12 3.67
CA MET A 57 -12.35 10.92 3.41
C MET A 57 -13.01 11.00 2.03
N LEU A 58 -12.61 10.10 1.13
CA LEU A 58 -12.98 10.14 -0.28
C LEU A 58 -13.66 8.84 -0.71
N TYR A 59 -14.47 8.93 -1.75
CA TYR A 59 -14.83 7.77 -2.56
C TYR A 59 -13.97 7.77 -3.83
N LEU A 60 -13.23 6.70 -4.06
CA LEU A 60 -12.30 6.59 -5.18
C LEU A 60 -12.48 5.28 -5.95
N ASP A 61 -12.31 5.33 -7.26
CA ASP A 61 -12.03 4.16 -8.09
C ASP A 61 -10.54 3.82 -7.91
N VAL A 62 -10.25 2.70 -7.23
CA VAL A 62 -8.90 2.34 -6.80
C VAL A 62 -8.34 1.21 -7.66
N PRO A 63 -7.23 1.42 -8.39
CA PRO A 63 -6.52 0.35 -9.06
C PRO A 63 -6.03 -0.68 -8.02
N VAL A 64 -6.32 -1.95 -8.24
CA VAL A 64 -5.89 -3.06 -7.35
C VAL A 64 -4.36 -3.04 -7.18
N ARG A 65 -3.63 -2.66 -8.23
CA ARG A 65 -2.17 -2.54 -8.22
C ARG A 65 -1.61 -1.50 -7.24
N ASN A 66 -2.43 -0.55 -6.79
CA ASN A 66 -2.07 0.49 -5.83
C ASN A 66 -2.42 0.11 -4.39
N ILE A 67 -3.10 -1.02 -4.19
CA ILE A 67 -3.32 -1.61 -2.89
C ILE A 67 -2.12 -2.51 -2.58
N VAL A 68 -1.27 -2.07 -1.66
CA VAL A 68 0.06 -2.67 -1.41
C VAL A 68 0.12 -3.45 -0.10
N GLY A 69 -0.90 -3.35 0.73
CA GLY A 69 -0.91 -4.06 1.99
C GLY A 69 -2.27 -4.22 2.66
N LEU A 70 -2.25 -5.01 3.73
CA LEU A 70 -3.39 -5.29 4.59
C LEU A 70 -3.05 -4.90 6.03
N PHE A 71 -4.05 -4.51 6.82
CA PHE A 71 -3.87 -4.30 8.24
C PHE A 71 -3.50 -5.60 8.96
N HIS A 72 -4.14 -6.72 8.59
CA HIS A 72 -3.79 -8.05 9.06
C HIS A 72 -4.06 -9.12 8.00
N ARG A 73 -3.43 -10.30 8.16
CA ARG A 73 -3.69 -11.51 7.37
C ARG A 73 -3.84 -12.76 8.25
N SER A 74 -4.51 -12.64 9.39
CA SER A 74 -4.69 -13.75 10.35
C SER A 74 -5.29 -15.02 9.75
N PHE A 75 -6.07 -14.92 8.67
CA PHE A 75 -6.63 -16.05 7.92
C PHE A 75 -5.60 -16.78 7.04
N ALA A 76 -4.44 -16.17 6.76
CA ALA A 76 -3.34 -16.76 6.01
C ALA A 76 -2.00 -16.12 6.46
N PRO A 77 -1.49 -16.46 7.66
CA PRO A 77 -0.37 -15.74 8.30
C PRO A 77 0.92 -15.71 7.48
N ASP A 78 1.18 -16.78 6.73
CA ASP A 78 2.40 -16.96 5.95
C ASP A 78 2.29 -16.45 4.51
N ALA A 79 1.08 -16.11 4.04
CA ALA A 79 0.83 -15.69 2.67
C ALA A 79 1.47 -14.33 2.37
N ARG A 80 2.20 -14.26 1.25
CA ARG A 80 2.94 -13.10 0.77
C ARG A 80 2.36 -12.50 -0.50
N THR A 81 1.48 -13.20 -1.22
CA THR A 81 0.84 -12.72 -2.46
C THR A 81 -0.69 -12.74 -2.35
N TRP A 82 -1.39 -12.03 -3.25
CA TRP A 82 -2.84 -12.09 -3.34
C TRP A 82 -3.36 -13.51 -3.60
N ARG A 83 -2.65 -14.27 -4.45
CA ARG A 83 -2.98 -15.68 -4.75
C ARG A 83 -2.92 -16.55 -3.50
N GLU A 84 -1.85 -16.43 -2.72
CA GLU A 84 -1.68 -17.19 -1.47
C GLU A 84 -2.72 -16.78 -0.42
N LEU A 85 -3.04 -15.49 -0.32
CA LEU A 85 -4.08 -14.98 0.57
C LEU A 85 -5.46 -15.57 0.22
N LEU A 86 -5.79 -15.67 -1.07
CA LEU A 86 -7.06 -16.28 -1.54
C LEU A 86 -7.17 -17.75 -1.13
N ALA A 87 -6.05 -18.49 -1.13
CA ALA A 87 -6.02 -19.89 -0.73
C ALA A 87 -6.44 -20.08 0.75
N GLY A 88 -6.18 -19.11 1.61
CA GLY A 88 -6.58 -19.14 3.02
C GLY A 88 -8.00 -18.68 3.32
N LEU A 89 -8.79 -18.22 2.33
CA LEU A 89 -10.17 -17.81 2.57
C LEU A 89 -11.13 -19.01 2.70
N HIS A 90 -12.15 -18.87 3.55
CA HIS A 90 -13.22 -19.86 3.72
C HIS A 90 -14.47 -19.54 2.88
N GLY A 91 -14.86 -18.26 2.79
CA GLY A 91 -15.96 -17.83 1.92
C GLY A 91 -17.36 -18.22 2.43
N ASP A 92 -17.53 -18.35 3.74
CA ASP A 92 -18.79 -18.78 4.35
C ASP A 92 -19.95 -17.84 3.98
N GLY A 93 -21.00 -18.42 3.38
CA GLY A 93 -22.19 -17.69 2.96
C GLY A 93 -22.01 -16.83 1.70
N TRP A 94 -20.94 -17.01 0.92
CA TRP A 94 -20.70 -16.21 -0.28
C TRP A 94 -21.41 -16.83 -1.51
N GLY A 95 -22.51 -16.22 -1.93
CA GLY A 95 -23.25 -16.58 -3.15
C GLY A 95 -22.94 -15.67 -4.34
N PRO A 96 -23.64 -15.83 -5.48
CA PRO A 96 -23.43 -15.05 -6.71
C PRO A 96 -23.48 -13.52 -6.54
N GLU A 97 -24.25 -13.04 -5.56
CA GLU A 97 -24.28 -11.63 -5.15
C GLU A 97 -22.93 -11.09 -4.69
N THR A 98 -22.04 -11.94 -4.15
CA THR A 98 -20.68 -11.55 -3.79
C THR A 98 -19.85 -11.15 -5.02
N LEU A 99 -20.02 -11.85 -6.15
CA LEU A 99 -19.33 -11.49 -7.39
C LEU A 99 -19.86 -10.18 -7.95
N ARG A 100 -21.19 -9.99 -7.93
CA ARG A 100 -21.82 -8.73 -8.34
C ARG A 100 -21.40 -7.57 -7.46
N TYR A 101 -21.22 -7.79 -6.16
CA TYR A 101 -20.67 -6.80 -5.24
C TYR A 101 -19.27 -6.35 -5.69
N PHE A 102 -18.36 -7.28 -6.01
CA PHE A 102 -17.02 -6.89 -6.47
C PHE A 102 -17.03 -6.07 -7.76
N GLU A 103 -18.02 -6.29 -8.62
CA GLU A 103 -18.19 -5.56 -9.87
C GLU A 103 -18.97 -4.25 -9.72
N SER A 104 -19.58 -3.97 -8.56
CA SER A 104 -20.40 -2.78 -8.32
C SER A 104 -19.56 -1.55 -7.92
N GLU A 105 -20.23 -0.41 -7.74
CA GLU A 105 -19.66 0.74 -7.02
C GLU A 105 -19.91 0.55 -5.51
N LEU A 106 -18.87 0.28 -4.73
CA LEU A 106 -19.04 -0.26 -3.37
C LEU A 106 -19.62 0.74 -2.37
N GLY A 107 -19.17 1.99 -2.37
CA GLY A 107 -19.55 2.98 -1.37
C GLY A 107 -19.43 2.48 0.08
N ASP A 108 -20.47 2.74 0.87
CA ASP A 108 -20.66 2.17 2.22
C ASP A 108 -21.51 0.87 2.19
N GLU A 109 -21.70 0.24 1.02
CA GLU A 109 -22.53 -0.96 0.87
C GLU A 109 -21.99 -2.11 1.73
N HIS A 110 -22.92 -2.78 2.41
CA HIS A 110 -22.63 -3.95 3.21
C HIS A 110 -22.22 -5.10 2.29
N PHE A 111 -21.20 -5.85 2.69
CA PHE A 111 -20.82 -7.03 1.95
C PHE A 111 -21.89 -8.11 2.11
N PRO A 112 -22.33 -8.76 1.02
CA PRO A 112 -23.48 -9.66 1.05
C PRO A 112 -23.06 -11.05 1.56
N ALA A 113 -22.63 -11.11 2.83
CA ALA A 113 -22.34 -12.34 3.54
C ALA A 113 -22.79 -12.21 5.01
N PRO A 114 -23.25 -13.31 5.64
CA PRO A 114 -23.65 -13.30 7.04
C PRO A 114 -22.55 -12.77 7.97
N GLY A 115 -22.91 -11.89 8.91
CA GLY A 115 -21.99 -11.37 9.91
C GLY A 115 -20.94 -10.37 9.39
N ALA A 116 -21.00 -9.99 8.10
CA ALA A 116 -20.12 -8.97 7.56
C ALA A 116 -20.50 -7.58 8.09
N ALA A 117 -19.64 -6.99 8.91
CA ALA A 117 -19.80 -5.63 9.40
C ALA A 117 -19.09 -4.61 8.49
N TYR A 118 -19.71 -3.44 8.34
CA TYR A 118 -19.20 -2.25 7.63
C TYR A 118 -18.85 -2.48 6.14
N GLY A 119 -18.64 -1.39 5.40
CA GLY A 119 -18.12 -1.40 4.03
C GLY A 119 -16.61 -1.70 3.96
N LEU A 120 -16.09 -1.90 2.74
CA LEU A 120 -14.65 -1.94 2.48
C LEU A 120 -14.04 -0.57 2.81
N ARG A 121 -12.98 -0.54 3.60
CA ARG A 121 -12.28 0.72 3.96
C ARG A 121 -10.80 0.60 3.69
N LEU A 122 -10.26 1.57 2.95
CA LEU A 122 -8.84 1.69 2.69
C LEU A 122 -8.28 2.93 3.37
N GLN A 123 -7.00 2.88 3.66
CA GLN A 123 -6.20 4.04 4.04
C GLN A 123 -5.14 4.26 2.97
N GLY A 124 -5.08 5.47 2.44
CA GLY A 124 -4.17 5.84 1.36
C GLY A 124 -3.15 6.87 1.83
N TRP A 125 -1.88 6.62 1.57
CA TRP A 125 -0.82 7.62 1.71
C TRP A 125 -0.37 7.97 0.30
N GLY A 126 -0.85 9.12 -0.20
CA GLY A 126 -0.89 9.35 -1.64
C GLY A 126 -1.59 8.19 -2.36
N ALA A 127 -0.95 7.67 -3.40
CA ALA A 127 -1.47 6.58 -4.21
C ALA A 127 -1.10 5.16 -3.72
N ALA A 128 -0.47 5.01 -2.54
CA ALA A 128 -0.23 3.70 -1.93
C ALA A 128 -1.28 3.41 -0.85
N LEU A 129 -2.06 2.34 -1.03
CA LEU A 129 -3.20 2.03 -0.17
C LEU A 129 -3.02 0.74 0.63
N VAL A 130 -3.56 0.74 1.83
CA VAL A 130 -3.67 -0.41 2.72
C VAL A 130 -5.12 -0.64 3.08
N CYS A 131 -5.54 -1.91 3.14
CA CYS A 131 -6.87 -2.28 3.61
C CYS A 131 -6.96 -2.24 5.14
N LEU A 132 -7.84 -1.40 5.67
CA LEU A 132 -8.13 -1.32 7.11
C LEU A 132 -9.29 -2.22 7.53
N ASN A 133 -10.32 -2.32 6.69
CA ASN A 133 -11.48 -3.18 6.96
C ASN A 133 -11.90 -3.90 5.69
N GLY A 134 -12.25 -5.19 5.83
CA GLY A 134 -12.70 -6.00 4.70
C GLY A 134 -11.57 -6.75 3.97
N MET A 135 -10.50 -7.14 4.65
CA MET A 135 -9.35 -7.82 4.03
C MET A 135 -9.76 -9.09 3.26
N HIS A 136 -10.67 -9.91 3.81
CA HIS A 136 -11.18 -11.12 3.14
C HIS A 136 -11.88 -10.80 1.82
N ARG A 137 -12.82 -9.84 1.84
CA ARG A 137 -13.57 -9.43 0.65
C ARG A 137 -12.66 -8.73 -0.36
N LEU A 138 -11.68 -7.97 0.11
CA LEU A 138 -10.72 -7.32 -0.77
C LEU A 138 -9.82 -8.32 -1.49
N VAL A 139 -9.29 -9.33 -0.79
CA VAL A 139 -8.47 -10.38 -1.41
C VAL A 139 -9.25 -11.11 -2.50
N ALA A 140 -10.50 -11.49 -2.19
CA ALA A 140 -11.38 -12.14 -3.15
C ALA A 140 -11.73 -11.24 -4.34
N GLY A 141 -12.11 -9.99 -4.07
CA GLY A 141 -12.45 -8.99 -5.09
C GLY A 141 -11.27 -8.64 -5.98
N ALA A 142 -10.08 -8.43 -5.41
CA ALA A 142 -8.85 -8.19 -6.15
C ALA A 142 -8.54 -9.35 -7.09
N CYS A 143 -8.62 -10.60 -6.60
CA CYS A 143 -8.41 -11.78 -7.44
C CYS A 143 -9.47 -11.89 -8.54
N TRP A 144 -10.75 -11.73 -8.20
CA TRP A 144 -11.85 -11.75 -9.16
C TRP A 144 -11.66 -10.71 -10.26
N LEU A 145 -11.53 -9.44 -9.88
CA LEU A 145 -11.39 -8.33 -10.81
C LEU A 145 -10.13 -8.47 -11.66
N ALA A 146 -9.01 -8.93 -11.10
CA ALA A 146 -7.78 -9.18 -11.86
C ALA A 146 -7.97 -10.27 -12.93
N THR A 147 -8.73 -11.34 -12.67
CA THR A 147 -9.06 -12.33 -13.73
C THR A 147 -9.97 -11.80 -14.82
N ARG A 148 -10.73 -10.74 -14.54
CA ARG A 148 -11.69 -10.15 -15.48
C ARG A 148 -11.10 -8.99 -16.28
N GLN A 149 -10.26 -8.18 -15.64
CA GLN A 149 -9.80 -6.88 -16.12
C GLN A 149 -8.28 -6.84 -16.33
N GLY A 150 -7.56 -7.92 -15.96
CA GLY A 150 -6.11 -7.98 -16.06
C GLY A 150 -5.43 -7.04 -15.07
N ASP A 151 -4.28 -6.50 -15.47
CA ASP A 151 -3.46 -5.65 -14.59
C ASP A 151 -4.11 -4.30 -14.27
N ASP A 152 -5.10 -3.87 -15.05
CA ASP A 152 -5.83 -2.60 -14.88
C ASP A 152 -7.07 -2.75 -13.98
N ALA A 153 -7.19 -3.89 -13.29
CA ALA A 153 -8.28 -4.16 -12.38
C ALA A 153 -8.49 -3.04 -11.36
N THR A 154 -9.74 -2.62 -11.24
CA THR A 154 -10.12 -1.46 -10.42
C THR A 154 -11.31 -1.81 -9.52
N VAL A 155 -11.19 -1.49 -8.24
CA VAL A 155 -12.30 -1.55 -7.28
C VAL A 155 -12.98 -0.18 -7.27
N ARG A 156 -14.29 -0.12 -7.55
CA ARG A 156 -14.97 1.15 -7.79
C ARG A 156 -15.62 1.74 -6.54
N LYS A 157 -15.60 3.06 -6.43
CA LYS A 157 -16.22 3.85 -5.35
C LYS A 157 -15.88 3.32 -3.95
N VAL A 158 -14.61 3.08 -3.66
CA VAL A 158 -14.16 2.60 -2.35
C VAL A 158 -13.99 3.77 -1.40
N ARG A 159 -14.39 3.60 -0.13
CA ARG A 159 -14.10 4.58 0.93
C ARG A 159 -12.62 4.57 1.28
N VAL A 160 -11.95 5.70 1.10
CA VAL A 160 -10.52 5.89 1.34
C VAL A 160 -10.31 7.03 2.33
N ASP A 161 -9.57 6.76 3.41
CA ASP A 161 -8.99 7.78 4.28
C ASP A 161 -7.62 8.19 3.71
N HIS A 162 -7.58 9.33 3.01
CA HIS A 162 -6.44 9.77 2.21
C HIS A 162 -5.57 10.79 2.94
N PHE A 163 -4.27 10.50 3.01
CA PHE A 163 -3.23 11.31 3.65
C PHE A 163 -2.26 11.84 2.58
N PRO A 164 -2.09 13.17 2.47
CA PRO A 164 -1.05 13.76 1.65
C PRO A 164 0.35 13.34 2.11
N LEU A 165 1.25 13.15 1.14
CA LEU A 165 2.65 12.77 1.36
C LEU A 165 3.61 13.93 1.14
N ARG A 166 4.82 13.79 1.68
CA ARG A 166 5.95 14.64 1.33
C ARG A 166 6.49 14.25 -0.05
N GLU A 167 6.17 15.05 -1.06
CA GLU A 167 6.43 14.74 -2.47
C GLU A 167 7.92 14.50 -2.78
N GLN A 168 8.82 15.29 -2.17
CA GLN A 168 10.25 15.14 -2.40
C GLN A 168 10.79 13.80 -1.87
N ALA A 169 10.21 13.28 -0.79
CA ALA A 169 10.57 11.96 -0.28
C ALA A 169 10.18 10.87 -1.29
N VAL A 170 8.97 10.96 -1.85
CA VAL A 170 8.50 10.04 -2.91
C VAL A 170 9.37 10.15 -4.16
N ALA A 171 9.75 11.37 -4.57
CA ALA A 171 10.64 11.59 -5.70
C ALA A 171 12.00 10.91 -5.52
N VAL A 172 12.59 10.99 -4.32
CA VAL A 172 13.84 10.28 -4.02
C VAL A 172 13.69 8.76 -4.18
N MET A 173 12.62 8.18 -3.63
CA MET A 173 12.40 6.72 -3.70
C MET A 173 12.17 6.23 -5.12
N THR A 174 11.31 6.93 -5.87
CA THR A 174 10.97 6.57 -7.27
C THR A 174 12.18 6.70 -8.19
N GLU A 175 12.98 7.75 -8.05
CA GLU A 175 14.20 7.96 -8.83
C GLU A 175 15.27 6.92 -8.46
N ALA A 176 15.38 6.52 -7.20
CA ALA A 176 16.25 5.42 -6.78
C ALA A 176 15.84 4.08 -7.41
N GLN A 177 14.54 3.76 -7.42
CA GLN A 177 14.01 2.56 -8.06
C GLN A 177 14.28 2.55 -9.57
N ARG A 178 14.11 3.68 -10.25
CA ARG A 178 14.44 3.83 -11.67
C ARG A 178 15.92 3.54 -11.98
N ARG A 179 16.82 3.85 -11.04
CA ARG A 179 18.25 3.52 -11.13
C ARG A 179 18.59 2.08 -10.73
N GLY A 180 17.60 1.26 -10.37
CA GLY A 180 17.80 -0.10 -9.88
C GLY A 180 18.41 -0.17 -8.47
N GLU A 181 18.24 0.88 -7.67
CA GLU A 181 18.73 0.94 -6.28
C GLU A 181 17.66 0.37 -5.32
N SER A 182 18.08 -0.36 -4.29
CA SER A 182 17.18 -0.73 -3.19
C SER A 182 17.00 0.47 -2.25
N VAL A 183 15.79 0.66 -1.73
CA VAL A 183 15.43 1.78 -0.86
C VAL A 183 15.13 1.29 0.55
N GLU A 184 15.61 2.04 1.53
CA GLU A 184 15.32 1.85 2.94
C GLU A 184 14.94 3.20 3.55
N ALA A 185 14.03 3.18 4.52
CA ALA A 185 13.55 4.36 5.23
C ALA A 185 13.78 4.22 6.73
N LEU A 186 14.12 5.33 7.38
CA LEU A 186 14.34 5.41 8.82
C LEU A 186 13.26 6.25 9.48
N GLN A 187 12.57 5.68 10.46
CA GLN A 187 11.61 6.40 11.31
C GLN A 187 12.23 6.81 12.65
N ASN A 188 11.76 7.92 13.20
CA ASN A 188 11.99 8.29 14.59
C ASN A 188 10.92 7.67 15.52
N SER A 189 10.99 8.00 16.82
CA SER A 189 10.02 7.54 17.83
C SER A 189 8.59 8.01 17.60
N ASP A 190 8.41 9.10 16.85
CA ASP A 190 7.11 9.72 16.56
C ASP A 190 6.53 9.19 15.24
N TYR A 191 7.05 8.06 14.75
CA TYR A 191 6.68 7.43 13.48
C TYR A 191 6.94 8.29 12.23
N VAL A 192 7.69 9.38 12.33
CA VAL A 192 8.06 10.24 11.19
C VAL A 192 9.28 9.66 10.49
N THR A 193 9.22 9.53 9.18
CA THR A 193 10.39 9.15 8.38
C THR A 193 11.34 10.34 8.30
N VAL A 194 12.54 10.18 8.84
CA VAL A 194 13.54 11.28 8.96
C VAL A 194 14.70 11.12 7.99
N ALA A 195 14.90 9.93 7.43
CA ALA A 195 15.92 9.68 6.44
C ALA A 195 15.53 8.58 5.46
N ILE A 196 16.09 8.67 4.26
CA ILE A 196 16.05 7.62 3.24
C ILE A 196 17.50 7.20 2.97
N ARG A 197 17.71 5.90 2.81
CA ARG A 197 18.98 5.34 2.34
C ARG A 197 18.71 4.55 1.07
N THR A 198 19.51 4.78 0.05
CA THR A 198 19.50 3.95 -1.15
C THR A 198 20.80 3.20 -1.27
N ARG A 199 20.72 2.01 -1.85
CA ARG A 199 21.85 1.08 -1.90
C ARG A 199 21.93 0.44 -3.28
N THR A 200 23.15 0.40 -3.80
CA THR A 200 23.60 -0.50 -4.87
C THR A 200 24.57 -1.52 -4.27
N ALA A 201 25.01 -2.49 -5.07
CA ALA A 201 26.08 -3.41 -4.66
C ALA A 201 27.39 -2.72 -4.23
N LYS A 202 27.62 -1.46 -4.67
CA LYS A 202 28.92 -0.77 -4.50
C LYS A 202 28.84 0.51 -3.65
N ARG A 203 27.64 1.06 -3.41
CA ARG A 203 27.49 2.39 -2.83
C ARG A 203 26.18 2.55 -2.07
N TYR A 204 26.26 3.34 -1.01
CA TYR A 204 25.12 3.91 -0.30
C TYR A 204 25.01 5.41 -0.59
N ARG A 205 23.77 5.90 -0.64
CA ARG A 205 23.43 7.33 -0.62
C ARG A 205 22.39 7.55 0.48
N TYR A 206 22.42 8.74 1.06
CA TYR A 206 21.60 9.08 2.21
C TYR A 206 20.92 10.42 1.96
N TRP A 207 19.65 10.50 2.30
CA TRP A 207 18.86 11.71 2.26
C TRP A 207 18.32 11.98 3.64
N ARG A 208 18.46 13.23 4.10
CA ARG A 208 17.77 13.73 5.27
C ARG A 208 16.46 14.35 4.85
N LEU A 209 15.38 14.01 5.57
CA LEU A 209 14.07 14.61 5.37
C LEU A 209 13.83 15.65 6.46
N GLU A 210 13.60 16.90 6.05
CA GLU A 210 13.28 18.02 6.94
C GLU A 210 12.09 18.79 6.38
N GLY A 211 10.95 18.73 7.07
CA GLY A 211 9.69 19.21 6.52
C GLY A 211 9.41 18.56 5.15
N GLU A 212 9.16 19.38 4.14
CA GLU A 212 8.95 18.95 2.74
C GLU A 212 10.25 18.65 1.97
N SER A 213 11.40 19.02 2.53
CA SER A 213 12.68 18.94 1.80
C SER A 213 13.34 17.58 1.97
N ALA A 214 13.92 17.07 0.88
CA ALA A 214 14.79 15.91 0.89
C ALA A 214 16.18 16.32 0.39
N THR A 215 17.17 16.32 1.29
CA THR A 215 18.53 16.78 0.97
C THR A 215 19.49 15.61 1.04
N GLU A 216 20.25 15.37 -0.04
CA GLU A 216 21.32 14.37 -0.01
C GLU A 216 22.41 14.81 0.97
N ILE A 217 22.80 13.92 1.88
CA ILE A 217 23.82 14.15 2.88
C ILE A 217 25.00 13.18 2.72
N PRO A 218 26.21 13.56 3.15
CA PRO A 218 27.31 12.62 3.29
C PRO A 218 26.90 11.44 4.19
N ALA A 219 27.50 10.29 3.95
CA ALA A 219 27.25 9.11 4.76
C ALA A 219 27.48 9.42 6.27
N PRO A 220 26.50 9.15 7.15
CA PRO A 220 26.59 9.51 8.56
C PRO A 220 27.79 8.86 9.26
N GLY A 221 28.22 9.46 10.38
CA GLY A 221 29.25 8.92 11.28
C GLY A 221 30.69 9.41 11.06
N GLY A 222 30.92 10.46 10.27
CA GLY A 222 32.20 11.16 10.21
C GLY A 222 33.38 10.34 9.62
N TRP A 223 34.61 10.64 10.05
CA TRP A 223 35.81 9.94 9.57
C TRP A 223 35.95 8.49 10.06
N PRO A 224 35.55 8.11 11.29
CA PRO A 224 35.66 6.72 11.75
C PRO A 224 34.76 5.78 10.93
N ASP A 225 33.53 6.20 10.65
CA ASP A 225 32.61 5.40 9.82
C ASP A 225 33.05 5.36 8.35
N ARG A 226 33.75 6.39 7.85
CA ARG A 226 34.39 6.33 6.53
C ARG A 226 35.46 5.24 6.47
N LEU A 227 36.27 5.08 7.53
CA LEU A 227 37.27 4.01 7.61
C LEU A 227 36.61 2.62 7.73
N ARG A 228 35.55 2.50 8.55
CA ARG A 228 34.76 1.26 8.68
C ARG A 228 34.18 0.82 7.33
N ARG A 229 33.59 1.74 6.56
CA ARG A 229 33.09 1.44 5.20
C ARG A 229 34.18 0.95 4.25
N ARG A 230 35.39 1.55 4.29
CA ARG A 230 36.52 1.10 3.46
C ARG A 230 37.01 -0.31 3.82
N THR A 231 36.88 -0.70 5.08
CA THR A 231 37.34 -1.99 5.61
C THR A 231 36.23 -3.04 5.66
N GLY A 232 35.02 -2.71 5.21
CA GLY A 232 33.86 -3.61 5.22
C GLY A 232 33.24 -3.82 6.60
N TRP A 233 33.57 -2.98 7.58
CA TRP A 233 33.05 -3.09 8.95
C TRP A 233 31.71 -2.34 9.09
N PRO A 234 30.78 -2.84 9.94
CA PRO A 234 29.53 -2.15 10.23
C PRO A 234 29.76 -0.73 10.77
N THR A 235 28.97 0.22 10.27
CA THR A 235 28.99 1.63 10.69
C THR A 235 27.97 1.90 11.81
N HIS A 236 28.03 3.08 12.44
CA HIS A 236 26.97 3.46 13.38
C HIS A 236 25.61 3.61 12.71
N ALA A 237 25.59 4.08 11.46
CA ALA A 237 24.37 4.19 10.68
C ALA A 237 23.70 2.83 10.43
N ASP A 238 24.47 1.74 10.37
CA ASP A 238 23.93 0.39 10.18
C ASP A 238 23.27 -0.17 11.44
N LYS A 239 23.45 0.47 12.59
CA LYS A 239 22.76 0.11 13.84
C LYS A 239 21.37 0.72 13.95
N TRP A 240 21.03 1.66 13.07
CA TRP A 240 19.68 2.23 13.02
C TRP A 240 18.71 1.23 12.40
N HIS A 241 17.45 1.28 12.83
CA HIS A 241 16.41 0.40 12.32
C HIS A 241 15.89 0.93 10.96
N TRP A 242 16.58 0.52 9.90
CA TRP A 242 16.18 0.79 8.53
C TRP A 242 15.11 -0.20 8.07
N GLN A 243 13.94 0.29 7.68
CA GLN A 243 12.89 -0.52 7.07
C GLN A 243 13.10 -0.55 5.56
N CYS A 244 13.19 -1.76 4.98
CA CYS A 244 13.25 -1.91 3.53
C CYS A 244 11.90 -1.48 2.93
N VAL A 245 11.94 -0.64 1.90
CA VAL A 245 10.74 -0.22 1.18
C VAL A 245 10.53 -1.16 -0.01
N PRO A 246 9.45 -1.95 -0.06
CA PRO A 246 9.21 -2.87 -1.16
C PRO A 246 9.03 -2.12 -2.49
N PRO A 247 9.56 -2.64 -3.62
CA PRO A 247 9.42 -1.98 -4.92
C PRO A 247 7.98 -1.71 -5.33
N ALA A 248 7.06 -2.63 -4.98
CA ALA A 248 5.63 -2.47 -5.24
C ALA A 248 5.01 -1.25 -4.53
N VAL A 249 5.55 -0.86 -3.37
CA VAL A 249 5.12 0.33 -2.64
C VAL A 249 5.63 1.58 -3.34
N ILE A 250 6.90 1.60 -3.75
CA ILE A 250 7.47 2.71 -4.51
C ILE A 250 6.74 2.91 -5.84
N ASP A 251 6.40 1.81 -6.52
CA ASP A 251 5.56 1.85 -7.71
C ASP A 251 4.20 2.48 -7.40
N ALA A 252 3.51 2.03 -6.35
CA ALA A 252 2.20 2.59 -6.00
C ALA A 252 2.28 4.07 -5.60
N LEU A 253 3.34 4.48 -4.91
CA LEU A 253 3.61 5.88 -4.55
C LEU A 253 3.87 6.75 -5.79
N GLY A 254 4.61 6.22 -6.78
CA GLY A 254 4.96 6.95 -8.00
C GLY A 254 3.89 6.95 -9.09
N HIS A 255 2.99 5.96 -9.11
CA HIS A 255 1.86 5.88 -10.04
C HIS A 255 0.62 6.54 -9.44
N ASP A 256 0.67 7.85 -9.27
CA ASP A 256 -0.40 8.64 -8.65
C ASP A 256 -1.32 9.38 -9.65
N ALA A 257 -1.10 9.20 -10.96
CA ALA A 257 -1.90 9.84 -12.00
C ALA A 257 -3.41 9.58 -11.85
N TRP A 258 -3.80 8.33 -11.54
CA TRP A 258 -5.21 7.94 -11.32
C TRP A 258 -5.84 8.66 -10.11
N LEU A 259 -5.02 8.96 -9.09
CA LEU A 259 -5.45 9.65 -7.89
C LEU A 259 -5.59 11.14 -8.19
N ARG A 260 -4.58 11.75 -8.82
CA ARG A 260 -4.63 13.17 -9.22
C ARG A 260 -5.83 13.44 -10.12
N GLU A 261 -6.07 12.59 -11.12
CA GLU A 261 -7.23 12.72 -12.01
C GLU A 261 -8.56 12.78 -11.25
N GLN A 262 -8.76 11.90 -10.25
CA GLN A 262 -9.97 11.87 -9.44
C GLN A 262 -10.05 12.97 -8.39
N LEU A 263 -8.90 13.50 -7.93
CA LEU A 263 -8.87 14.67 -7.05
C LEU A 263 -9.20 15.96 -7.81
N ASP A 264 -8.69 16.09 -9.03
CA ASP A 264 -8.93 17.25 -9.90
C ASP A 264 -10.33 17.19 -10.52
N ASN A 265 -10.86 15.98 -10.76
CA ASN A 265 -12.18 15.74 -11.33
C ASN A 265 -12.98 14.74 -10.47
N PRO A 266 -13.48 15.14 -9.29
CA PRO A 266 -14.20 14.24 -8.40
C PRO A 266 -15.46 13.67 -9.05
N ARG A 267 -15.48 12.35 -9.24
CA ARG A 267 -16.65 11.61 -9.74
C ARG A 267 -17.72 11.43 -8.66
N TYR A 268 -17.30 11.35 -7.41
CA TYR A 268 -18.15 11.08 -6.26
C TYR A 268 -18.09 12.26 -5.28
N PRO A 269 -19.16 12.52 -4.52
CA PRO A 269 -19.07 13.44 -3.39
C PRO A 269 -18.09 12.90 -2.35
N ASP A 270 -17.51 13.80 -1.55
CA ASP A 270 -16.70 13.41 -0.39
C ASP A 270 -17.51 12.48 0.54
N ALA A 271 -16.84 11.51 1.13
CA ALA A 271 -17.51 10.54 1.98
C ALA A 271 -17.89 11.18 3.33
N PRO A 272 -19.06 10.86 3.90
CA PRO A 272 -19.49 11.43 5.17
C PRO A 272 -18.56 11.03 6.32
N PHE A 273 -18.24 12.01 7.17
CA PHE A 273 -17.67 11.76 8.49
C PHE A 273 -18.77 11.12 9.36
N TYR A 274 -18.55 9.88 9.81
CA TYR A 274 -19.42 9.18 10.77
C TYR A 274 -18.64 8.94 12.05
#